data_AF-A8ZRK1-F1
#
_entry.id   AF-A8ZRK1-F1
#
_cell.length_a   1.000
_cell.length_b   1.000
_cell.length_c   1.000
_cell.angle_alpha   90.00
_cell.angle_beta   90.00
_cell.angle_gamma   90.00
#
_symmetry.space_group_name_H-M   'P 1'
#
loop_
_entity.id
_entity.type
_entity.pdbx_description
1 polymer ?
#
loop_
_entity_poly.entity_id
_entity_poly.type
_entity_poly.pdbx_seq_one_letter_code
_entity_poly.pdbx_strand_id
1 'polypeptide(L)'
;MEAVAQVQLALWNVKLCANLSPMTDADRVGQAFRETRLGLQLSMRDVEARTAALHEENPDLYDTANRNTISQIELLGLPRLAKVEHRALRALIHVIFGSLEAFVQLTGVDPHLSGVEEAGHRSVPIWTEGESVIPHLMLQDVGAPRVPNPVITARYAVKVMTEELIPVAYPGQVAFVQPSNVHQPGRLTLLHRYGRLALAYALAGDRFATLHGAQAFRLRGTDAIIGHVVSLEPMIPAAFLVPQEADAELTRAAG
;
A
#
# COMPACT_ATOMS: atom_id res chain seq x y z
N MET A 1 8.06 14.66 -25.42
CA MET A 1 6.60 14.44 -25.60
C MET A 1 5.94 13.96 -24.31
N GLU A 2 6.57 13.09 -23.51
CA GLU A 2 6.03 12.62 -22.20
C GLU A 2 5.70 13.74 -21.19
N ALA A 3 6.56 14.76 -21.06
CA ALA A 3 6.33 15.84 -20.10
C ALA A 3 5.06 16.66 -20.37
N VAL A 4 4.66 16.80 -21.64
CA VAL A 4 3.43 17.52 -22.03
C VAL A 4 2.20 16.69 -21.67
N ALA A 5 2.25 15.38 -21.87
CA ALA A 5 1.16 14.46 -21.51
C ALA A 5 0.96 14.40 -19.99
N GLN A 6 2.04 14.41 -19.19
CA GLN A 6 1.96 14.42 -17.73
C GLN A 6 1.37 15.72 -17.17
N VAL A 7 1.75 16.88 -17.73
CA VAL A 7 1.20 18.19 -17.31
C VAL A 7 -0.28 18.32 -17.69
N GLN A 8 -0.69 17.82 -18.86
CA GLN A 8 -2.09 17.81 -19.28
C GLN A 8 -2.95 16.89 -18.40
N LEU A 9 -2.43 15.71 -18.04
CA LEU A 9 -3.08 14.78 -17.12
C LEU A 9 -3.29 15.41 -15.73
N ALA A 10 -2.27 16.09 -15.20
CA ALA A 10 -2.37 16.77 -13.90
C ALA A 10 -3.44 17.89 -13.89
N LEU A 11 -3.48 18.73 -14.93
CA LEU A 11 -4.46 19.81 -15.05
C LEU A 11 -5.89 19.29 -15.27
N TRP A 12 -6.04 18.16 -15.94
CA TRP A 12 -7.32 17.50 -16.13
C TRP A 12 -7.88 16.93 -14.83
N ASN A 13 -7.03 16.25 -14.05
CA ASN A 13 -7.42 15.64 -12.77
C ASN A 13 -7.97 16.68 -11.78
N VAL A 14 -7.35 17.87 -11.70
CA VAL A 14 -7.82 18.97 -10.81
C VAL A 14 -9.25 19.40 -11.14
N LYS A 15 -9.61 19.49 -12.43
CA LYS A 15 -10.97 19.88 -12.85
C LYS A 15 -11.99 18.78 -12.58
N LEU A 16 -11.58 17.51 -12.68
CA LEU A 16 -12.45 16.37 -12.44
C LEU A 16 -12.84 16.25 -10.96
N CYS A 17 -11.87 16.40 -10.05
CA CYS A 17 -12.09 16.30 -8.60
C CYS A 17 -13.20 17.24 -8.11
N ALA A 18 -13.32 18.43 -8.71
CA ALA A 18 -14.37 19.40 -8.37
C ALA A 18 -15.79 18.91 -8.72
N ASN A 19 -15.96 18.06 -9.73
CA ASN A 19 -17.27 17.61 -10.22
C ASN A 19 -17.79 16.33 -9.54
N LEU A 20 -16.94 15.60 -8.81
CA LEU A 20 -17.25 14.29 -8.23
C LEU A 20 -17.81 14.34 -6.79
N SER A 21 -17.99 15.54 -6.22
CA SER A 21 -18.22 15.77 -4.79
C SER A 21 -19.59 15.39 -4.19
N PRO A 22 -20.70 15.16 -4.95
CA PRO A 22 -21.91 14.58 -4.37
C PRO A 22 -22.12 13.09 -4.68
N MET A 23 -21.14 12.40 -5.27
CA MET A 23 -21.30 11.02 -5.76
C MET A 23 -20.92 9.97 -4.73
N THR A 24 -21.61 8.82 -4.76
CA THR A 24 -21.18 7.62 -4.03
C THR A 24 -19.80 7.17 -4.52
N ASP A 25 -19.00 6.54 -3.66
CA ASP A 25 -17.66 6.07 -4.05
C ASP A 25 -17.70 5.06 -5.21
N ALA A 26 -18.80 4.29 -5.31
CA ALA A 26 -19.07 3.42 -6.45
C ALA A 26 -19.19 4.21 -7.75
N ASP A 27 -20.05 5.22 -7.79
CA ASP A 27 -20.25 6.02 -9.01
C ASP A 27 -19.00 6.86 -9.35
N ARG A 28 -18.28 7.34 -8.33
CA ARG A 28 -17.07 8.16 -8.47
C ARG A 28 -15.94 7.42 -9.18
N VAL A 29 -15.70 6.16 -8.82
CA VAL A 29 -14.66 5.33 -9.45
C VAL A 29 -14.98 5.06 -10.92
N GLY A 30 -16.23 4.66 -11.22
CA GLY A 30 -16.65 4.37 -12.59
C GLY A 30 -16.57 5.61 -13.49
N GLN A 31 -17.01 6.75 -12.98
CA GLN A 31 -16.92 8.03 -13.69
C GLN A 31 -15.47 8.47 -13.90
N ALA A 32 -14.60 8.36 -12.89
CA ALA A 32 -13.19 8.71 -13.02
C ALA A 32 -12.46 7.86 -14.07
N PHE A 33 -12.73 6.55 -14.13
CA PHE A 33 -12.20 5.69 -15.20
C PHE A 33 -12.64 6.17 -16.58
N ARG A 34 -13.94 6.45 -16.74
CA ARG A 34 -14.51 6.87 -18.02
C ARG A 34 -13.97 8.23 -18.47
N GLU A 35 -13.97 9.21 -17.57
CA GLU A 35 -13.58 10.58 -17.90
C GLU A 35 -12.08 10.74 -18.11
N THR A 36 -11.24 10.05 -17.33
CA THR A 36 -9.79 10.08 -17.56
C THR A 36 -9.43 9.38 -18.86
N ARG A 37 -10.04 8.23 -19.16
CA ARG A 37 -9.83 7.54 -20.44
C ARG A 37 -10.26 8.42 -21.62
N LEU A 38 -11.43 9.04 -21.55
CA LEU A 38 -11.93 9.94 -22.61
C LEU A 38 -11.09 11.22 -22.72
N GLY A 39 -10.63 11.78 -21.60
CA GLY A 39 -9.72 12.94 -21.57
C GLY A 39 -8.37 12.65 -22.24
N LEU A 40 -7.89 11.40 -22.15
CA LEU A 40 -6.71 10.91 -22.86
C LEU A 40 -7.00 10.42 -24.29
N GLN A 41 -8.25 10.55 -24.77
CA GLN A 41 -8.70 10.08 -26.08
C GLN A 41 -8.42 8.59 -26.33
N LEU A 42 -8.40 7.78 -25.28
CA LEU A 42 -8.14 6.34 -25.39
C LEU A 42 -9.45 5.60 -25.69
N SER A 43 -9.47 4.77 -26.72
CA SER A 43 -10.52 3.78 -26.89
C SER A 43 -10.32 2.60 -25.94
N MET A 44 -11.37 1.81 -25.70
CA MET A 44 -11.25 0.57 -24.93
C MET A 44 -10.22 -0.39 -25.53
N ARG A 45 -10.10 -0.40 -26.86
CA ARG A 45 -9.14 -1.23 -27.58
C ARG A 45 -7.71 -0.74 -27.37
N ASP A 46 -7.50 0.57 -27.23
CA ASP A 46 -6.17 1.13 -26.95
C ASP A 46 -5.71 0.79 -25.54
N VAL A 47 -6.63 0.83 -24.56
CA VAL A 47 -6.30 0.41 -23.19
C VAL A 47 -5.94 -1.07 -23.14
N GLU A 48 -6.74 -1.93 -23.77
CA GLU A 48 -6.47 -3.38 -23.87
C GLU A 48 -5.08 -3.63 -24.50
N ALA A 49 -4.79 -3.00 -25.64
CA ALA A 49 -3.49 -3.12 -26.31
C ALA A 49 -2.32 -2.61 -25.44
N ARG A 50 -2.48 -1.50 -24.72
CA ARG A 50 -1.43 -0.95 -23.84
C ARG A 50 -1.20 -1.80 -22.60
N THR A 51 -2.25 -2.39 -22.02
CA THR A 51 -2.07 -3.34 -20.91
C THR A 51 -1.42 -4.65 -21.36
N ALA A 52 -1.70 -5.09 -22.60
CA ALA A 52 -1.01 -6.23 -23.21
C ALA A 52 0.48 -5.94 -23.42
N ALA A 53 0.83 -4.76 -23.95
CA ALA A 53 2.23 -4.35 -24.09
C ALA A 53 2.96 -4.30 -22.73
N LEU A 54 2.33 -3.75 -21.68
CA LEU A 54 2.90 -3.74 -20.33
C LEU A 54 3.12 -5.15 -19.77
N HIS A 55 2.21 -6.08 -20.05
CA HIS A 55 2.37 -7.48 -19.67
C HIS A 55 3.54 -8.15 -20.40
N GLU A 56 3.68 -7.90 -21.70
CA GLU A 56 4.81 -8.43 -22.49
C GLU A 56 6.16 -7.89 -21.98
N GLU A 57 6.23 -6.61 -21.62
CA GLU A 57 7.44 -5.98 -21.10
C GLU A 57 7.76 -6.40 -19.66
N ASN A 58 6.75 -6.56 -18.79
CA ASN A 58 6.92 -6.88 -17.37
C ASN A 58 5.88 -7.92 -16.88
N PRO A 59 6.03 -9.19 -17.29
CA PRO A 59 5.04 -10.24 -17.08
C PRO A 59 4.94 -10.74 -15.64
N ASP A 60 5.77 -10.27 -14.72
CA ASP A 60 5.64 -10.55 -13.28
C ASP A 60 4.81 -9.48 -12.55
N LEU A 61 4.70 -8.28 -13.14
CA LEU A 61 4.10 -7.11 -12.49
C LEU A 61 2.72 -6.75 -13.03
N TYR A 62 2.48 -7.00 -14.32
CA TYR A 62 1.24 -6.64 -15.01
C TYR A 62 0.56 -7.85 -15.61
N ASP A 63 -0.77 -7.82 -15.64
CA ASP A 63 -1.59 -8.74 -16.41
C ASP A 63 -2.48 -7.92 -17.36
N THR A 64 -2.97 -8.58 -18.40
CA THR A 64 -3.78 -7.94 -19.44
C THR A 64 -5.18 -7.66 -18.94
N ALA A 65 -5.74 -6.51 -19.35
CA ALA A 65 -7.12 -6.17 -19.05
C ALA A 65 -7.94 -6.10 -20.34
N ASN A 66 -8.94 -6.97 -20.47
CA ASN A 66 -9.80 -6.98 -21.65
C ASN A 66 -10.84 -5.84 -21.63
N ARG A 67 -11.37 -5.52 -22.81
CA ARG A 67 -12.41 -4.49 -23.01
C ARG A 67 -13.64 -4.61 -22.09
N ASN A 68 -14.03 -5.84 -21.75
CA ASN A 68 -15.23 -6.09 -20.93
C ASN A 68 -14.97 -5.70 -19.47
N THR A 69 -13.78 -6.01 -18.95
CA THR A 69 -13.37 -5.57 -17.61
C THR A 69 -13.40 -4.05 -17.50
N ILE A 70 -12.85 -3.34 -18.49
CA ILE A 70 -12.83 -1.87 -18.49
C ILE A 70 -14.26 -1.31 -18.55
N SER A 71 -15.09 -1.80 -19.47
CA SER A 71 -16.49 -1.36 -19.58
C SER A 71 -17.30 -1.62 -18.31
N GLN A 72 -17.05 -2.73 -17.62
CA GLN A 72 -17.75 -3.04 -16.38
C GLN A 72 -17.27 -2.17 -15.21
N ILE A 73 -15.99 -1.78 -15.17
CA ILE A 73 -15.49 -0.81 -14.19
C ILE A 73 -16.13 0.57 -14.43
N GLU A 74 -16.21 1.02 -15.69
CA GLU A 74 -16.88 2.31 -16.00
C GLU A 74 -18.36 2.31 -15.63
N LEU A 75 -19.04 1.17 -15.72
CA LEU A 75 -20.46 1.04 -15.44
C LEU A 75 -20.77 0.82 -13.95
N LEU A 76 -20.00 -0.05 -13.29
CA LEU A 76 -20.29 -0.53 -11.94
C LEU A 76 -19.34 0.03 -10.88
N GLY A 77 -18.27 0.70 -11.30
CA GLY A 77 -17.33 1.39 -10.43
C GLY A 77 -16.63 0.49 -9.41
N LEU A 78 -16.58 0.94 -8.16
CA LEU A 78 -15.87 0.29 -7.07
C LEU A 78 -16.25 -1.20 -6.86
N PRO A 79 -17.54 -1.60 -6.83
CA PRO A 79 -17.94 -3.01 -6.77
C PRO A 79 -17.31 -3.93 -7.82
N ARG A 80 -17.07 -3.42 -9.04
CA ARG A 80 -16.38 -4.22 -10.07
C ARG A 80 -14.88 -4.17 -9.88
N LEU A 81 -14.32 -3.00 -9.57
CA LEU A 81 -12.90 -2.79 -9.34
C LEU A 81 -12.35 -3.77 -8.28
N ALA A 82 -13.10 -3.99 -7.20
CA ALA A 82 -12.78 -4.94 -6.13
C ALA A 82 -12.64 -6.40 -6.56
N LYS A 83 -13.19 -6.76 -7.73
CA LYS A 83 -13.17 -8.12 -8.27
C LYS A 83 -12.14 -8.30 -9.38
N VAL A 84 -11.33 -7.27 -9.66
CA VAL A 84 -10.28 -7.31 -10.68
C VAL A 84 -9.03 -7.88 -10.04
N GLU A 85 -8.35 -8.78 -10.75
CA GLU A 85 -7.07 -9.32 -10.30
C GLU A 85 -6.03 -8.19 -10.14
N HIS A 86 -5.17 -8.27 -9.13
CA HIS A 86 -4.30 -7.18 -8.71
C HIS A 86 -3.33 -6.69 -9.79
N ARG A 87 -2.76 -7.58 -10.59
CA ARG A 87 -1.82 -7.23 -11.66
C ARG A 87 -2.55 -6.61 -12.86
N ALA A 88 -3.74 -7.08 -13.19
CA ALA A 88 -4.60 -6.45 -14.21
C ALA A 88 -5.08 -5.07 -13.77
N LEU A 89 -5.47 -4.92 -12.49
CA LEU A 89 -5.82 -3.65 -11.88
C LEU A 89 -4.65 -2.65 -11.91
N ARG A 90 -3.45 -3.11 -11.56
CA ARG A 90 -2.24 -2.29 -11.62
C ARG A 90 -1.95 -1.82 -13.05
N ALA A 91 -2.11 -2.69 -14.05
CA ALA A 91 -1.93 -2.33 -15.46
C ALA A 91 -2.94 -1.26 -15.89
N LEU A 92 -4.21 -1.39 -15.49
CA LEU A 92 -5.25 -0.40 -15.78
C LEU A 92 -4.95 0.96 -15.14
N ILE A 93 -4.54 0.97 -13.88
CA ILE A 93 -4.17 2.20 -13.17
C ILE A 93 -3.01 2.89 -13.86
N HIS A 94 -1.98 2.12 -14.22
CA HIS A 94 -0.80 2.64 -14.92
C HIS A 94 -1.18 3.24 -16.28
N VAL A 95 -2.00 2.55 -17.08
CA VAL A 95 -2.36 3.01 -18.43
C VAL A 95 -3.30 4.23 -18.42
N ILE A 96 -4.28 4.26 -17.51
CA ILE A 96 -5.34 5.28 -17.53
C ILE A 96 -4.96 6.48 -16.66
N PHE A 97 -4.33 6.27 -15.51
CA PHE A 97 -4.04 7.33 -14.54
C PHE A 97 -2.54 7.62 -14.41
N GLY A 98 -1.67 6.82 -15.03
CA GLY A 98 -0.21 6.96 -14.97
C GLY A 98 0.41 6.46 -13.67
N SER A 99 -0.30 6.54 -12.55
CA SER A 99 0.18 6.14 -11.23
C SER A 99 -0.97 5.81 -10.27
N LEU A 100 -0.65 5.09 -9.20
CA LEU A 100 -1.62 4.78 -8.12
C LEU A 100 -1.98 6.06 -7.36
N GLU A 101 -1.01 6.93 -7.13
CA GLU A 101 -1.18 8.20 -6.45
C GLU A 101 -2.18 9.09 -7.18
N ALA A 102 -2.07 9.20 -8.52
CA ALA A 102 -3.02 9.95 -9.32
C ALA A 102 -4.44 9.35 -9.28
N PHE A 103 -4.55 8.02 -9.25
CA PHE A 103 -5.84 7.35 -9.09
C PHE A 103 -6.49 7.66 -7.73
N VAL A 104 -5.73 7.55 -6.64
CA VAL A 104 -6.21 7.80 -5.27
C VAL A 104 -6.58 9.28 -5.10
N GLN A 105 -5.77 10.21 -5.61
CA GLN A 105 -6.08 11.65 -5.55
C GLN A 105 -7.37 12.00 -6.28
N LEU A 106 -7.66 11.30 -7.39
CA LEU A 106 -8.82 11.57 -8.22
C LEU A 106 -10.10 10.91 -7.68
N THR A 107 -9.99 9.69 -7.18
CA THR A 107 -11.14 8.89 -6.77
C THR A 107 -11.39 8.93 -5.27
N GLY A 108 -10.38 9.28 -4.46
CA GLY A 108 -10.40 9.11 -3.00
C GLY A 108 -10.39 7.64 -2.57
N VAL A 109 -10.22 6.69 -3.51
CA VAL A 109 -10.31 5.26 -3.27
C VAL A 109 -8.96 4.62 -3.49
N ASP A 110 -8.51 3.82 -2.52
CA ASP A 110 -7.39 2.90 -2.69
C ASP A 110 -7.93 1.55 -3.19
N PRO A 111 -7.59 1.15 -4.42
CA PRO A 111 -8.16 -0.04 -5.04
C PRO A 111 -7.61 -1.34 -4.42
N HIS A 112 -6.49 -1.28 -3.70
CA HIS A 112 -5.99 -2.39 -2.89
C HIS A 112 -6.77 -2.60 -1.58
N LEU A 113 -7.67 -1.68 -1.23
CA LEU A 113 -8.49 -1.69 -0.02
C LEU A 113 -9.99 -1.78 -0.30
N SER A 114 -10.37 -2.08 -1.56
CA SER A 114 -11.75 -2.16 -2.01
C SER A 114 -12.49 -3.36 -1.38
N GLY A 115 -13.01 -3.11 -0.18
CA GLY A 115 -13.63 -4.07 0.71
C GLY A 115 -13.73 -3.57 2.16
N VAL A 116 -13.08 -2.47 2.50
CA VAL A 116 -13.17 -1.89 3.83
C VAL A 116 -13.53 -0.41 3.68
N GLU A 117 -14.79 -0.08 3.99
CA GLU A 117 -15.23 1.29 4.29
C GLU A 117 -14.17 1.98 5.17
N GLU A 118 -13.91 3.28 4.94
CA GLU A 118 -12.97 4.13 5.69
C GLU A 118 -11.52 4.19 5.17
N ALA A 119 -11.31 4.94 4.08
CA ALA A 119 -10.04 5.62 3.82
C ALA A 119 -9.88 6.91 4.66
N GLY A 120 -10.80 7.16 5.60
CA GLY A 120 -10.65 8.17 6.64
C GLY A 120 -9.87 7.58 7.81
N HIS A 121 -8.69 8.12 8.10
CA HIS A 121 -7.98 7.94 9.37
C HIS A 121 -7.85 6.51 9.89
N ARG A 122 -7.35 5.57 9.08
CA ARG A 122 -6.89 4.30 9.65
C ARG A 122 -5.63 4.52 10.45
N SER A 123 -5.60 3.97 11.65
CA SER A 123 -4.41 3.86 12.47
C SER A 123 -3.91 2.42 12.44
N VAL A 124 -2.59 2.19 12.41
CA VAL A 124 -1.99 0.84 12.48
C VAL A 124 -1.29 0.66 13.82
N PRO A 125 -1.31 -0.54 14.41
CA PRO A 125 -0.59 -0.78 15.65
C PRO A 125 0.91 -0.57 15.43
N ILE A 126 1.55 0.15 16.35
CA ILE A 126 3.00 0.33 16.39
C ILE A 126 3.60 -0.57 17.46
N TRP A 127 4.64 -1.31 17.05
CA TRP A 127 5.44 -2.15 17.90
C TRP A 127 6.86 -1.59 18.00
N THR A 128 7.65 -2.09 18.93
CA THR A 128 9.04 -1.68 19.07
C THR A 128 9.99 -2.79 18.63
N GLU A 129 11.04 -2.46 17.87
CA GLU A 129 12.09 -3.42 17.57
C GLU A 129 12.68 -4.01 18.87
N GLY A 130 12.86 -5.33 18.92
CA GLY A 130 13.31 -6.05 20.11
C GLY A 130 12.20 -6.42 21.11
N GLU A 131 10.97 -5.94 20.90
CA GLU A 131 9.79 -6.31 21.68
C GLU A 131 9.45 -7.79 21.50
N SER A 132 9.06 -8.44 22.59
CA SER A 132 8.61 -9.83 22.53
C SER A 132 7.16 -9.86 22.09
N VAL A 133 6.92 -10.50 20.96
CA VAL A 133 5.59 -10.60 20.37
C VAL A 133 5.33 -12.02 19.94
N ILE A 134 4.06 -12.40 19.99
CA ILE A 134 3.59 -13.63 19.38
C ILE A 134 3.00 -13.23 18.02
N PRO A 135 3.54 -13.70 16.87
CA PRO A 135 3.17 -13.18 15.55
C PRO A 135 1.67 -13.23 15.24
N HIS A 136 0.95 -14.24 15.75
CA HIS A 136 -0.50 -14.33 15.55
C HIS A 136 -1.30 -13.35 16.43
N LEU A 137 -0.73 -12.85 17.54
CA LEU A 137 -1.34 -11.78 18.34
C LEU A 137 -1.15 -10.41 17.71
N MET A 138 -0.08 -10.21 16.92
CA MET A 138 0.07 -9.01 16.11
C MET A 138 -1.07 -8.86 15.08
N LEU A 139 -1.70 -9.97 14.67
CA LEU A 139 -2.88 -9.96 13.79
C LEU A 139 -4.18 -9.57 14.51
N GLN A 140 -4.21 -9.67 15.83
CA GLN A 140 -5.39 -9.40 16.64
C GLN A 140 -5.47 -7.94 17.10
N ASP A 141 -4.43 -7.14 16.87
CA ASP A 141 -4.38 -5.68 17.10
C ASP A 141 -4.62 -5.20 18.55
N VAL A 142 -4.80 -6.11 19.52
CA VAL A 142 -5.29 -5.76 20.87
C VAL A 142 -4.20 -5.12 21.72
N GLY A 143 -4.41 -3.87 22.12
CA GLY A 143 -3.65 -3.18 23.18
C GLY A 143 -2.38 -2.45 22.75
N ALA A 144 -1.98 -2.52 21.48
CA ALA A 144 -0.84 -1.77 20.98
C ALA A 144 -1.22 -0.30 20.68
N PRO A 145 -0.35 0.68 20.98
CA PRO A 145 -0.53 2.06 20.53
C PRO A 145 -0.67 2.11 19.00
N ARG A 146 -1.37 3.10 18.46
CA ARG A 146 -1.62 3.17 17.02
C ARG A 146 -1.07 4.44 16.39
N VAL A 147 -0.60 4.30 15.15
CA VAL A 147 -0.09 5.36 14.29
C VAL A 147 -1.15 5.70 13.24
N PRO A 148 -1.66 6.94 13.19
CA PRO A 148 -2.64 7.39 12.21
C PRO A 148 -2.00 7.58 10.83
N ASN A 149 -2.82 7.50 9.79
CA ASN A 149 -2.44 7.78 8.40
C ASN A 149 -1.21 6.98 7.93
N PRO A 150 -1.22 5.64 8.03
CA PRO A 150 -0.12 4.83 7.55
C PRO A 150 0.06 5.00 6.04
N VAL A 151 1.28 4.73 5.57
CA VAL A 151 1.51 4.55 4.14
C VAL A 151 0.59 3.46 3.60
N ILE A 152 -0.01 3.75 2.44
CA ILE A 152 -0.89 2.85 1.68
C ILE A 152 -0.26 1.45 1.64
N THR A 153 -1.04 0.42 2.03
CA THR A 153 -0.70 -1.02 2.20
C THR A 153 -0.03 -1.47 3.51
N ALA A 154 0.38 -0.56 4.39
CA ALA A 154 0.95 -0.97 5.67
C ALA A 154 -0.15 -1.45 6.64
N ARG A 155 0.13 -2.57 7.33
CA ARG A 155 -0.76 -3.11 8.38
C ARG A 155 -0.19 -2.94 9.77
N TYR A 156 1.13 -2.76 9.88
CA TYR A 156 1.83 -2.55 11.14
C TYR A 156 2.83 -1.42 10.98
N ALA A 157 3.16 -0.79 12.10
CA ALA A 157 4.31 0.08 12.23
C ALA A 157 5.30 -0.57 13.22
N VAL A 158 6.60 -0.37 12.99
CA VAL A 158 7.64 -0.79 13.93
C VAL A 158 8.59 0.36 14.18
N LYS A 159 8.76 0.74 15.43
CA LYS A 159 9.75 1.71 15.86
C LYS A 159 11.14 1.08 15.80
N VAL A 160 12.01 1.67 14.99
CA VAL A 160 13.41 1.29 14.86
C VAL A 160 14.12 1.67 16.16
N MET A 161 14.76 0.71 16.83
CA MET A 161 15.49 0.96 18.08
C MET A 161 16.99 0.80 17.91
N THR A 162 17.43 0.30 16.76
CA THR A 162 18.85 0.12 16.47
C THR A 162 19.62 1.43 16.63
N GLU A 163 20.55 1.47 17.60
CA GLU A 163 21.25 2.69 18.06
C GLU A 163 22.34 3.19 17.09
N GLU A 164 22.73 2.38 16.11
CA GLU A 164 23.76 2.75 15.13
C GLU A 164 23.13 3.31 13.85
N LEU A 165 23.70 4.42 13.35
CA LEU A 165 23.27 5.06 12.09
C LEU A 165 23.49 4.10 10.92
N ILE A 166 22.41 3.58 10.33
CA ILE A 166 22.44 2.76 9.13
C ILE A 166 22.04 3.65 7.94
N PRO A 167 22.55 3.41 6.71
CA PRO A 167 22.29 4.31 5.58
C PRO A 167 20.81 4.53 5.22
N VAL A 168 19.91 3.69 5.73
CA VAL A 168 18.48 3.68 5.36
C VAL A 168 17.54 3.81 6.56
N ALA A 169 17.98 3.45 7.77
CA ALA A 169 17.14 3.48 8.98
C ALA A 169 17.90 4.07 10.17
N TYR A 170 17.23 4.94 10.93
CA TYR A 170 17.78 5.63 12.09
C TYR A 170 16.99 5.27 13.36
N PRO A 171 17.64 5.22 14.53
CA PRO A 171 16.94 5.03 15.79
C PRO A 171 15.83 6.06 15.99
N GLY A 172 14.65 5.58 16.38
CA GLY A 172 13.44 6.37 16.56
C GLY A 172 12.55 6.49 15.32
N GLN A 173 12.99 6.09 14.13
CA GLN A 173 12.14 6.07 12.94
C GLN A 173 11.03 5.03 13.03
N VAL A 174 9.98 5.25 12.24
CA VAL A 174 8.86 4.33 12.12
C VAL A 174 8.94 3.62 10.76
N ALA A 175 9.07 2.31 10.80
CA ALA A 175 9.00 1.44 9.64
C ALA A 175 7.57 0.95 9.43
N PHE A 176 6.96 1.33 8.31
CA PHE A 176 5.65 0.84 7.92
C PHE A 176 5.79 -0.49 7.18
N VAL A 177 5.05 -1.50 7.64
CA VAL A 177 5.23 -2.89 7.22
C VAL A 177 3.98 -3.41 6.52
N GLN A 178 4.19 -3.91 5.30
CA GLN A 178 3.21 -4.70 4.57
C GLN A 178 3.38 -6.18 4.95
N PRO A 179 2.33 -6.88 5.43
CA PRO A 179 2.39 -8.31 5.74
C PRO A 179 2.81 -9.14 4.53
N SER A 180 3.77 -10.02 4.73
CA SER A 180 4.29 -10.92 3.69
C SER A 180 5.10 -12.01 4.36
N ASN A 181 4.99 -13.24 3.86
CA ASN A 181 5.84 -14.36 4.22
C ASN A 181 6.87 -14.70 3.13
N VAL A 182 6.95 -13.89 2.07
CA VAL A 182 7.81 -14.12 0.92
C VAL A 182 9.22 -13.63 1.21
N HIS A 183 10.24 -14.38 0.81
CA HIS A 183 11.62 -13.91 0.86
C HIS A 183 11.94 -13.05 -0.36
N GLN A 184 12.32 -11.79 -0.15
CA GLN A 184 12.61 -10.84 -1.24
C GLN A 184 14.01 -10.21 -1.07
N PRO A 185 15.06 -10.75 -1.72
CA PRO A 185 16.41 -10.22 -1.62
C PRO A 185 16.49 -8.72 -1.87
N GLY A 186 17.28 -8.01 -1.07
CA GLY A 186 17.47 -6.56 -1.12
C GLY A 186 16.44 -5.75 -0.32
N ARG A 187 15.34 -6.36 0.15
CA ARG A 187 14.33 -5.65 0.94
C ARG A 187 14.60 -5.69 2.43
N LEU A 188 14.32 -4.56 3.08
CA LEU A 188 14.22 -4.51 4.53
C LEU A 188 12.94 -5.24 4.97
N THR A 189 13.10 -6.17 5.90
CA THR A 189 12.09 -7.16 6.27
C THR A 189 11.94 -7.20 7.78
N LEU A 190 10.69 -7.25 8.25
CA LEU A 190 10.35 -7.49 9.64
C LEU A 190 10.30 -9.00 9.89
N LEU A 191 11.05 -9.43 10.89
CA LEU A 191 11.18 -10.82 11.28
C LEU A 191 10.70 -11.03 12.71
N HIS A 192 10.13 -12.21 12.95
CA HIS A 192 10.09 -12.82 14.26
C HIS A 192 11.34 -13.68 14.42
N ARG A 193 12.24 -13.30 15.33
CA ARG A 193 13.50 -14.01 15.57
C ARG A 193 13.74 -14.17 17.06
N TYR A 194 13.95 -15.40 17.51
CA TYR A 194 14.16 -15.72 18.94
C TYR A 194 13.07 -15.14 19.87
N GLY A 195 11.80 -15.16 19.44
CA GLY A 195 10.68 -14.65 20.25
C GLY A 195 10.53 -13.12 20.25
N ARG A 196 11.25 -12.41 19.38
CA ARG A 196 11.30 -10.94 19.34
C ARG A 196 11.20 -10.41 17.92
N LEU A 197 10.77 -9.15 17.79
CA LEU A 197 10.80 -8.42 16.53
C LEU A 197 12.23 -8.00 16.18
N ALA A 198 12.62 -8.21 14.93
CA ALA A 198 13.89 -7.75 14.41
C ALA A 198 13.74 -7.24 12.97
N LEU A 199 14.46 -6.19 12.62
CA LEU A 199 14.59 -5.73 11.24
C LEU A 199 15.87 -6.28 10.61
N ALA A 200 15.76 -6.77 9.39
CA ALA A 200 16.89 -7.33 8.66
C ALA A 200 16.74 -7.19 7.14
N TYR A 201 17.87 -7.09 6.44
CA TYR A 201 17.88 -7.17 4.99
C TYR A 201 17.82 -8.62 4.54
N ALA A 202 16.85 -8.94 3.70
CA ALA A 202 16.84 -10.20 2.99
C ALA A 202 18.00 -10.23 1.98
N LEU A 203 18.81 -11.29 2.02
CA LEU A 203 19.93 -11.55 1.11
C LEU A 203 19.59 -12.72 0.18
N ALA A 204 20.43 -12.96 -0.84
CA ALA A 204 20.28 -14.17 -1.65
C ALA A 204 20.45 -15.47 -0.83
N GLY A 205 19.61 -16.46 -1.12
CA GLY A 205 19.69 -17.83 -0.59
C GLY A 205 19.19 -18.02 0.85
N ASP A 206 17.98 -17.51 1.16
CA ASP A 206 17.32 -17.58 2.48
C ASP A 206 18.16 -17.06 3.64
N ARG A 207 19.01 -16.09 3.34
CA ARG A 207 19.87 -15.43 4.33
C ARG A 207 19.35 -14.04 4.62
N PHE A 208 19.67 -13.57 5.81
CA PHE A 208 19.33 -12.25 6.29
C PHE A 208 20.58 -11.62 6.87
N ALA A 209 20.79 -10.34 6.63
CA ALA A 209 21.77 -9.54 7.35
C ALA A 209 21.03 -8.68 8.36
N THR A 210 21.53 -8.66 9.60
CA THR A 210 21.12 -7.60 10.53
C THR A 210 21.48 -6.24 9.91
N LEU A 211 20.80 -5.19 10.37
CA LEU A 211 21.06 -3.83 9.89
C LEU A 211 22.54 -3.39 10.04
N HIS A 212 23.29 -4.02 10.94
CA HIS A 212 24.73 -3.80 11.16
C HIS A 212 25.66 -4.44 10.11
N GLY A 213 25.15 -5.23 9.16
CA GLY A 213 25.92 -5.82 8.05
C GLY A 213 26.99 -6.86 8.44
N ALA A 214 27.27 -7.06 9.73
CA ALA A 214 28.41 -7.84 10.20
C ALA A 214 28.23 -9.36 10.13
N GLN A 215 27.00 -9.87 10.22
CA GLN A 215 26.75 -11.32 10.15
C GLN A 215 25.45 -11.65 9.39
N ALA A 216 25.62 -12.40 8.30
CA ALA A 216 24.51 -13.06 7.64
C ALA A 216 24.06 -14.27 8.46
N PHE A 217 22.76 -14.44 8.64
CA PHE A 217 22.16 -15.56 9.33
C PHE A 217 21.01 -16.16 8.52
N ARG A 218 20.54 -17.33 8.93
CA ARG A 218 19.33 -17.96 8.40
C ARG A 218 18.29 -18.03 9.51
N LEU A 219 17.02 -17.93 9.14
CA LEU A 219 15.91 -18.18 10.06
C LEU A 219 15.95 -19.65 10.52
N ARG A 220 15.65 -19.90 11.80
CA ARG A 220 15.65 -21.25 12.38
C ARG A 220 14.26 -21.58 12.93
N GLY A 221 13.77 -22.78 12.68
CA GLY A 221 12.64 -23.41 13.40
C GLY A 221 11.40 -22.51 13.58
N THR A 222 11.37 -21.76 14.68
CA THR A 222 10.29 -20.85 15.11
C THR A 222 10.40 -19.42 14.57
N ASP A 223 11.50 -19.09 13.88
CA ASP A 223 11.70 -17.79 13.26
C ASP A 223 10.84 -17.67 12.00
N ALA A 224 10.29 -16.48 11.73
CA ALA A 224 9.39 -16.27 10.61
C ALA A 224 9.54 -14.86 9.99
N ILE A 225 9.22 -14.77 8.71
CA ILE A 225 9.02 -13.48 8.03
C ILE A 225 7.61 -12.99 8.37
N ILE A 226 7.51 -11.77 8.89
CA ILE A 226 6.23 -11.12 9.19
C ILE A 226 5.79 -10.23 8.03
N GLY A 227 6.72 -9.49 7.44
CA GLY A 227 6.44 -8.59 6.33
C GLY A 227 7.63 -7.81 5.83
N HIS A 228 7.41 -6.99 4.80
CA HIS A 228 8.42 -6.10 4.24
C HIS A 228 8.13 -4.66 4.61
N VAL A 229 9.19 -3.90 4.84
CA VAL A 229 9.09 -2.46 5.05
C VAL A 229 8.78 -1.80 3.70
N VAL A 230 7.69 -1.04 3.65
CA VAL A 230 7.24 -0.30 2.47
C VAL A 230 7.55 1.19 2.57
N SER A 231 7.73 1.71 3.79
CA SER A 231 8.15 3.09 4.03
C SER A 231 8.89 3.21 5.36
N LEU A 232 9.76 4.23 5.45
CA LEU A 232 10.46 4.64 6.65
C LEU A 232 10.20 6.13 6.85
N GLU A 233 9.59 6.47 7.98
CA GLU A 233 9.26 7.85 8.31
C GLU A 233 10.03 8.34 9.55
N PRO A 234 10.31 9.66 9.63
CA PRO A 234 10.84 10.27 10.84
C PRO A 234 9.96 9.94 12.05
N MET A 235 10.56 9.99 13.25
CA MET A 235 9.86 9.67 14.49
C MET A 235 8.54 10.43 14.58
N ILE A 236 7.45 9.68 14.74
CA ILE A 236 6.11 10.23 14.93
C ILE A 236 6.04 10.81 16.34
N PRO A 237 5.76 12.11 16.51
CA PRO A 237 5.64 12.71 17.84
C PRO A 237 4.54 12.02 18.63
N ALA A 238 4.73 11.87 19.95
CA ALA A 238 3.78 11.16 20.83
C ALA A 238 2.35 11.71 20.75
N ALA A 239 2.18 12.98 20.39
CA ALA A 239 0.88 13.63 20.17
C ALA A 239 0.06 13.04 19.00
N PHE A 240 0.71 12.30 18.09
CA PHE A 240 0.05 11.62 16.97
C PHE A 240 -0.22 10.15 17.26
N LEU A 241 0.16 9.63 18.43
CA LEU A 241 -0.24 8.27 18.81
C LEU A 241 -1.66 8.30 19.36
N VAL A 242 -2.52 7.42 18.87
CA VAL A 242 -3.92 7.34 19.31
C VAL A 242 -4.02 6.31 20.44
N PRO A 243 -4.49 6.69 21.65
CA PRO A 243 -4.84 5.75 22.70
C PRO A 243 -6.03 4.88 22.28
N GLN A 244 -6.03 3.61 22.68
CA GLN A 244 -7.05 2.62 22.31
C GLN A 244 -8.52 3.06 22.57
N GLU A 245 -8.75 3.96 23.53
CA GLU A 245 -10.09 4.42 23.92
C GLU A 245 -10.77 5.29 22.84
N ALA A 246 -10.01 5.99 22.00
CA ALA A 246 -10.56 6.93 21.01
C ALA A 246 -11.29 6.24 19.85
N ASP A 247 -10.85 5.04 19.45
CA ASP A 247 -11.50 4.27 18.38
C ASP A 247 -12.86 3.71 18.84
N ALA A 248 -13.00 3.39 20.14
CA ALA A 248 -14.25 2.89 20.72
C ALA A 248 -15.34 3.98 20.83
N GLU A 249 -14.96 5.25 20.99
CA GLU A 249 -15.91 6.37 20.97
C GLU A 249 -16.40 6.70 19.55
N LEU A 250 -15.55 6.56 18.53
CA LEU A 250 -15.94 6.70 17.12
C LEU A 250 -16.97 5.64 16.71
N THR A 251 -16.83 4.40 17.17
CA THR A 251 -17.83 3.35 16.90
C THR A 251 -19.15 3.59 17.66
N ARG A 252 -19.11 4.24 18.82
CA ARG A 252 -20.29 4.50 19.65
C ARG A 252 -21.08 5.74 19.22
N ALA A 253 -20.44 6.69 18.54
CA ALA A 253 -21.07 7.89 18.00
C ALA A 253 -21.74 7.67 16.62
N ALA A 254 -21.47 6.53 15.97
CA ALA A 254 -22.00 6.18 14.64
C ALA A 254 -23.14 5.14 14.66
N GLY A 255 -23.61 4.71 15.84
CA GLY A 255 -24.75 3.81 16.03
C GLY A 255 -25.94 4.50 16.67
#